data_AF-A0AA97ELU5-F1
#
_entry.id   AF-A0AA97ELU5-F1
#
_cell.length_a   1.000
_cell.length_b   1.000
_cell.length_c   1.000
_cell.angle_alpha   90.00
_cell.angle_beta   90.00
_cell.angle_gamma   90.00
#
_symmetry.space_group_name_H-M   'P 1'
#
loop_
_entity.id
_entity.type
_entity.pdbx_description
1 polymer ?
#
loop_
_entity_poly.entity_id
_entity_poly.type
_entity_poly.pdbx_seq_one_letter_code
_entity_poly.pdbx_strand_id
1 'polypeptide(L)'
;MKTLTSIFTILFCSITFGQIFQDNVAKEPLGEFPNQWDVINGMASIDQADGNKMISIMHGGIIKPIVNGQTNNYLGDDFTVEFDMFFWKNFIHLRTTY
;
A
#
# COMPACT_ATOMS: atom_id res chain seq x y z
N MET A 1 36.80 49.39 -6.78
CA MET A 1 35.57 48.97 -7.48
C MET A 1 35.01 47.76 -6.76
N LYS A 2 33.77 47.85 -6.25
CA LYS A 2 33.08 46.76 -5.57
C LYS A 2 32.33 45.95 -6.64
N THR A 3 32.68 44.70 -6.87
CA THR A 3 31.89 43.81 -7.73
C THR A 3 31.19 42.77 -6.86
N LEU A 4 29.86 42.82 -6.92
CA LEU A 4 28.91 42.03 -6.14
C LEU A 4 29.16 40.54 -6.31
N THR A 5 29.39 39.85 -5.20
CA THR A 5 29.27 38.39 -5.12
C THR A 5 27.78 38.06 -5.18
N SER A 6 27.30 37.61 -6.33
CA SER A 6 25.92 37.18 -6.53
C SER A 6 25.71 35.84 -5.81
N ILE A 7 25.07 35.87 -4.65
CA ILE A 7 24.69 34.67 -3.90
C ILE A 7 23.38 34.18 -4.50
N PHE A 8 23.45 33.09 -5.28
CA PHE A 8 22.26 32.40 -5.77
C PHE A 8 21.75 31.48 -4.65
N THR A 9 20.89 32.00 -3.79
CA THR A 9 20.22 31.20 -2.76
C THR A 9 19.18 30.30 -3.44
N ILE A 10 19.55 29.06 -3.72
CA ILE A 10 18.58 28.03 -4.10
C ILE A 10 17.78 27.68 -2.84
N LEU A 11 16.55 28.21 -2.78
CA LEU A 11 15.57 27.81 -1.79
C LEU A 11 15.18 26.36 -2.09
N PHE A 12 15.86 25.40 -1.46
CA PHE A 12 15.33 24.05 -1.29
C PHE A 12 14.15 24.16 -0.32
N CYS A 13 13.00 24.61 -0.83
CA CYS A 13 11.74 24.28 -0.21
C CYS A 13 11.65 22.76 -0.31
N SER A 14 11.91 22.07 0.80
CA SER A 14 11.62 20.66 0.92
C SER A 14 10.11 20.51 0.79
N ILE A 15 9.62 20.39 -0.44
CA ILE A 15 8.23 20.05 -0.65
C ILE A 15 8.11 18.64 -0.10
N THR A 16 7.56 18.51 1.09
CA THR A 16 7.18 17.22 1.67
C THR A 16 5.97 16.75 0.89
N PHE A 17 6.17 16.31 -0.35
CA PHE A 17 5.16 15.54 -1.05
C PHE A 17 5.01 14.27 -0.23
N GLY A 18 3.94 14.18 0.57
CA GLY A 18 3.56 12.94 1.22
C GLY A 18 3.47 11.85 0.16
N GLN A 19 4.03 10.69 0.44
CA GLN A 19 3.96 9.58 -0.50
C GLN A 19 2.51 9.15 -0.66
N ILE A 20 2.01 9.17 -1.88
CA ILE A 20 0.68 8.64 -2.23
C ILE A 20 0.90 7.31 -2.93
N PHE A 21 0.13 6.30 -2.53
CA PHE A 21 0.09 4.98 -3.14
C PHE A 21 -1.36 4.54 -3.29
N GLN A 22 -1.71 4.04 -4.47
CA GLN A 22 -3.01 3.45 -4.74
C GLN A 22 -2.84 2.28 -5.68
N ASP A 23 -3.49 1.17 -5.35
CA ASP A 23 -3.53 -0.03 -6.18
C ASP A 23 -4.93 -0.64 -6.12
N ASN A 24 -5.58 -0.74 -7.27
CA ASN A 24 -6.92 -1.33 -7.41
C ASN A 24 -6.90 -2.73 -8.05
N VAL A 25 -5.70 -3.29 -8.31
CA VAL A 25 -5.44 -4.64 -8.83
C VAL A 25 -6.22 -5.05 -10.09
N ALA A 26 -6.89 -4.12 -10.77
CA ALA A 26 -7.84 -4.42 -11.84
C ALA A 26 -7.18 -5.10 -13.06
N LYS A 27 -5.90 -4.78 -13.30
CA LYS A 27 -5.10 -5.31 -14.41
C LYS A 27 -4.31 -6.56 -14.05
N GLU A 28 -4.31 -6.96 -12.78
CA GLU A 28 -3.56 -8.13 -12.33
C GLU A 28 -4.25 -9.43 -12.74
N PRO A 29 -3.52 -10.48 -13.13
CA PRO A 29 -4.10 -11.78 -13.47
C PRO A 29 -4.71 -12.48 -12.24
N LEU A 30 -5.84 -13.16 -12.42
CA LEU A 30 -6.47 -13.96 -11.35
C LEU A 30 -5.58 -15.14 -10.94
N GLY A 31 -5.55 -15.45 -9.64
CA GLY A 31 -4.76 -16.54 -9.06
C GLY A 31 -3.31 -16.18 -8.76
N GLU A 32 -2.78 -15.10 -9.34
CA GLU A 32 -1.40 -14.66 -9.11
C GLU A 32 -1.28 -13.77 -7.88
N PHE A 33 -0.06 -13.64 -7.38
CA PHE A 33 0.25 -12.68 -6.32
C PHE A 33 0.33 -11.25 -6.91
N PRO A 34 -0.23 -10.22 -6.25
CA PRO A 34 -0.21 -8.84 -6.76
C PRO A 34 1.21 -8.26 -6.85
N ASN A 35 1.53 -7.58 -7.95
CA ASN A 35 2.91 -7.16 -8.26
C ASN A 35 3.41 -5.97 -7.43
N GLN A 36 2.51 -5.16 -6.89
CA GLN A 36 2.86 -3.99 -6.05
C GLN A 36 2.87 -4.32 -4.54
N TRP A 37 2.95 -5.60 -4.20
CA TRP A 37 2.90 -6.06 -2.82
C TRP A 37 4.04 -7.03 -2.55
N ASP A 38 4.26 -7.30 -1.28
CA ASP A 38 5.24 -8.26 -0.79
C ASP A 38 4.60 -9.12 0.31
N VAL A 39 5.02 -10.38 0.40
CA VAL A 39 4.48 -11.33 1.37
C VAL A 39 5.36 -11.36 2.62
N ILE A 40 4.74 -11.11 3.77
CA ILE A 40 5.39 -11.27 5.07
C ILE A 40 5.16 -12.69 5.60
N ASN A 41 3.94 -13.20 5.44
CA ASN A 41 3.57 -14.55 5.87
C ASN A 41 2.33 -15.05 5.12
N GLY A 42 2.06 -16.36 5.21
CA GLY A 42 0.86 -17.00 4.66
C GLY A 42 0.75 -16.85 3.15
N MET A 43 -0.48 -16.73 2.62
CA MET A 43 -0.73 -16.65 1.19
C MET A 43 -1.69 -15.51 0.85
N ALA A 44 -1.45 -14.89 -0.29
CA ALA A 44 -2.39 -13.96 -0.90
C ALA A 44 -2.39 -14.18 -2.42
N SER A 45 -3.51 -13.87 -3.06
CA SER A 45 -3.64 -13.92 -4.52
C SER A 45 -4.72 -12.97 -4.99
N ILE A 46 -4.72 -12.64 -6.26
CA ILE A 46 -5.79 -11.89 -6.91
C ILE A 46 -6.97 -12.82 -7.14
N ASP A 47 -8.15 -12.39 -6.71
CA ASP A 47 -9.40 -13.10 -6.86
C ASP A 47 -10.49 -12.13 -7.36
N GLN A 48 -11.72 -12.60 -7.55
CA GLN A 48 -12.85 -11.79 -8.00
C GLN A 48 -14.11 -12.01 -7.17
N ALA A 49 -14.73 -10.92 -6.73
CA ALA A 49 -16.02 -10.91 -6.06
C ALA A 49 -16.88 -9.78 -6.64
N ASP A 50 -18.15 -10.08 -6.91
CA ASP A 50 -19.13 -9.13 -7.48
C ASP A 50 -18.60 -8.38 -8.72
N GLY A 51 -17.81 -9.07 -9.55
CA GLY A 51 -17.21 -8.51 -10.77
C GLY A 51 -15.95 -7.67 -10.54
N ASN A 52 -15.58 -7.36 -9.30
CA ASN A 52 -14.38 -6.59 -8.96
C ASN A 52 -13.23 -7.52 -8.56
N LYS A 53 -12.01 -7.20 -9.02
CA LYS A 53 -10.81 -7.89 -8.55
C LYS A 53 -10.42 -7.39 -7.16
N MET A 54 -9.96 -8.30 -6.32
CA MET A 54 -9.48 -8.00 -4.99
C MET A 54 -8.28 -8.87 -4.64
N ILE A 55 -7.53 -8.46 -3.62
CA ILE A 55 -6.51 -9.31 -3.01
C ILE A 55 -7.20 -10.19 -1.97
N SER A 56 -7.21 -11.50 -2.21
CA SER A 56 -7.68 -12.50 -1.26
C SER A 56 -6.54 -12.88 -0.32
N ILE A 57 -6.77 -12.78 0.98
CA ILE A 57 -5.80 -13.14 2.02
C ILE A 57 -6.21 -14.48 2.63
N MET A 58 -5.33 -15.48 2.54
CA MET A 58 -5.64 -16.85 2.94
C MET A 58 -4.54 -17.41 3.86
N HIS A 59 -4.89 -18.44 4.65
CA HIS A 59 -3.94 -19.20 5.47
C HIS A 59 -3.06 -18.32 6.40
N GLY A 60 -3.65 -17.29 7.02
CA GLY A 60 -2.92 -16.37 7.89
C GLY A 60 -2.02 -15.39 7.13
N GLY A 61 -2.38 -15.08 5.88
CA GLY A 61 -1.65 -14.16 5.03
C GLY A 61 -1.42 -12.79 5.67
N ILE A 62 -0.19 -12.30 5.57
CA ILE A 62 0.20 -10.95 5.93
C ILE A 62 0.99 -10.42 4.74
N ILE A 63 0.53 -9.33 4.16
CA ILE A 63 1.17 -8.66 3.03
C ILE A 63 1.41 -7.20 3.35
N LYS A 64 2.32 -6.58 2.62
CA LYS A 64 2.59 -5.13 2.67
C LYS A 64 2.73 -4.58 1.26
N PRO A 65 2.39 -3.31 1.03
CA PRO A 65 2.62 -2.68 -0.26
C PRO A 65 4.11 -2.39 -0.49
N ILE A 66 4.48 -2.33 -1.77
CA ILE A 66 5.72 -1.75 -2.27
C ILE A 66 5.38 -0.32 -2.73
N VAL A 67 5.57 0.65 -1.83
CA VAL A 67 5.16 2.03 -2.06
C VAL A 67 6.24 2.77 -2.83
N ASN A 68 5.95 3.21 -4.07
CA ASN A 68 6.89 3.96 -4.91
C ASN A 68 8.27 3.29 -5.04
N GLY A 69 8.29 1.96 -5.13
CA GLY A 69 9.52 1.15 -5.20
C GLY A 69 10.21 0.90 -3.85
N GLN A 70 9.63 1.33 -2.74
CA GLN A 70 10.14 1.10 -1.38
C GLN A 70 9.36 -0.01 -0.68
N THR A 71 10.07 -0.98 -0.10
CA THR A 71 9.46 -2.11 0.61
C THR A 71 9.34 -1.89 2.12
N ASN A 72 10.02 -0.86 2.66
CA ASN A 72 10.06 -0.50 4.07
C ASN A 72 10.20 1.04 4.23
N ASN A 73 9.91 1.58 5.41
CA ASN A 73 10.11 2.99 5.78
C ASN A 73 9.40 4.00 4.84
N TYR A 74 8.29 3.59 4.23
CA TYR A 74 7.50 4.42 3.31
C TYR A 74 6.40 5.23 3.99
N LEU A 75 6.08 4.93 5.26
CA LEU A 75 5.13 5.71 6.06
C LEU A 75 5.86 6.85 6.76
N GLY A 76 5.31 8.06 6.66
CA GLY A 76 5.73 9.20 7.48
C GLY A 76 5.15 9.13 8.89
N ASP A 77 5.46 10.15 9.71
CA ASP A 77 4.95 10.26 11.08
C ASP A 77 3.42 10.31 11.13
N ASP A 78 2.81 11.03 10.18
CA ASP A 78 1.37 11.09 9.98
C ASP A 78 1.00 10.45 8.64
N PHE A 79 0.09 9.47 8.66
CA PHE A 79 -0.39 8.80 7.46
C PHE A 79 -1.86 8.39 7.57
N THR A 80 -2.46 8.05 6.44
CA THR A 80 -3.83 7.53 6.34
C THR A 80 -3.84 6.32 5.43
N VAL A 81 -4.60 5.30 5.80
CA VAL A 81 -4.81 4.08 5.01
C VAL A 81 -6.30 3.90 4.79
N GLU A 82 -6.71 3.73 3.54
CA GLU A 82 -8.10 3.54 3.14
C GLU A 82 -8.17 2.35 2.18
N PHE A 83 -9.15 1.47 2.37
CA PHE A 83 -9.38 0.31 1.52
C PHE A 83 -10.79 -0.26 1.73
N ASP A 84 -11.29 -0.93 0.69
CA ASP A 84 -12.53 -1.70 0.75
C ASP A 84 -12.23 -3.14 1.18
N MET A 85 -13.14 -3.75 1.96
CA MET A 85 -13.01 -5.13 2.43
C MET A 85 -14.25 -5.95 2.12
N PHE A 86 -14.03 -7.17 1.60
CA PHE A 86 -15.04 -8.21 1.53
C PHE A 86 -14.82 -9.23 2.65
N PHE A 87 -15.88 -9.52 3.40
CA PHE A 87 -15.86 -10.58 4.42
C PHE A 87 -16.72 -11.75 3.93
N TRP A 88 -16.12 -12.94 3.81
CA TRP A 88 -16.90 -14.14 3.53
C TRP A 88 -17.77 -14.52 4.72
N LYS A 89 -19.03 -14.84 4.44
CA LYS A 89 -20.12 -15.05 5.42
C LYS A 89 -19.83 -16.11 6.51
N ASN A 90 -18.84 -16.99 6.29
CA ASN A 90 -18.47 -18.07 7.21
C ASN A 90 -17.29 -17.73 8.16
N PHE A 91 -16.70 -16.53 8.06
CA PHE A 91 -15.62 -16.10 8.95
C PHE A 91 -16.11 -15.38 10.23
N ILE A 92 -17.42 -15.14 10.37
CA ILE A 92 -18.03 -14.58 11.58
C ILE A 92 -18.48 -15.70 12.52
N HIS A 93 -17.55 -16.57 12.89
CA HIS A 93 -17.65 -17.29 14.16
C HIS A 93 -16.50 -16.79 15.04
N LEU A 94 -16.56 -15.50 15.36
CA LEU A 94 -15.74 -14.95 16.43
C LEU A 94 -16.08 -15.76 17.69
N ARG A 95 -15.06 -16.41 18.26
CA ARG A 95 -15.14 -16.99 19.60
C ARG A 95 -15.48 -15.87 20.59
N THR A 96 -16.75 -15.63 20.83
CA THR A 96 -17.22 -15.13 22.13
C THR A 96 -17.42 -16.34 23.01
N THR A 97 -16.36 -16.74 23.71
CA THR A 97 -16.50 -17.53 24.93
C THR A 97 -16.45 -16.53 26.09
N TYR A 98 -17.53 -16.46 26.86
CA TYR A 98 -17.62 -15.76 28.15
C TYR A 98 -16.68 -16.39 29.17
#